data_AF-A0A959F4X2-F1
#
_entry.id   AF-A0A959F4X2-F1
#
_cell.length_a   1.000
_cell.length_b   1.000
_cell.length_c   1.000
_cell.angle_alpha   90.00
_cell.angle_beta   90.00
_cell.angle_gamma   90.00
#
_symmetry.space_group_name_H-M   'P 1'
#
loop_
_entity.id
_entity.type
_entity.pdbx_description
1 polymer ?
#
loop_
_entity_poly.entity_id
_entity_poly.type
_entity_poly.pdbx_seq_one_letter_code
_entity_poly.pdbx_strand_id
1 'polypeptide(L)'
;EGWIVNAGAIDGFSGGGGESRTELKLETDGQSIWVVTVKPAFSRVSGMDQHPKERVFRATIERWGATPLPVACAEDVPEGVRKELGRQFGHDQGPVELTEHIRQARYLIRCADESLALTLPESGRPLFRRIRGHSPEAVADLVPKLRTVARWVQLLELAKPSGAIQEGEFRIELFRITDPVDRSDAASKEAVDWRLPVYLPYFFHRGKGQEPALQIRITNTSDRPLWFSALYLAGDFGIYNQLMPKLCLEPQQEGWLIDLAHGVAHRTILLQLEEAYHSWGLIEIAEFFKILVSTEEFDTDRYNQSGLPLDERPGGTRDIHQWETLPQPDWTTREIELRLLRPLEGVAVPAEGMGRLFGLELHTPAGLSLHFRLSHVEAATRAFPRPCSTCLETGEELRPYELMPGQGQVQGLSVLEFSDLPKGGTVDADRPLILSFDRESDGVLPCHCDPNSGLFRELKHAWENGKLCLLELPPATPSGVPGMGNTVKVFL
;
A
#
# COMPACT_ATOMS: atom_id res chain seq x y z
N GLU A 1 29.37 11.43 -31.75
CA GLU A 1 28.43 10.78 -30.82
C GLU A 1 28.83 9.33 -30.58
N GLY A 2 28.34 8.75 -29.48
CA GLY A 2 28.49 7.34 -29.11
C GLY A 2 27.12 6.73 -28.77
N TRP A 3 27.08 5.40 -28.66
CA TRP A 3 25.85 4.62 -28.57
C TRP A 3 25.09 4.82 -27.26
N ILE A 4 23.75 4.74 -27.35
CA ILE A 4 22.82 4.81 -26.21
C ILE A 4 21.81 3.66 -26.23
N VAL A 5 21.36 3.26 -25.05
CA VAL A 5 20.16 2.45 -24.82
C VAL A 5 19.07 3.35 -24.22
N ASN A 6 17.80 3.15 -24.60
CA ASN A 6 16.65 3.91 -24.10
C ASN A 6 16.16 3.41 -22.72
N ALA A 7 17.11 3.19 -21.80
CA ALA A 7 16.86 2.96 -20.38
C ALA A 7 17.99 3.55 -19.52
N GLY A 8 17.67 4.05 -18.34
CA GLY A 8 18.50 4.90 -17.50
C GLY A 8 18.22 4.77 -16.00
N ALA A 9 18.66 5.75 -15.21
CA ALA A 9 18.66 5.66 -13.74
C ALA A 9 17.26 5.54 -13.14
N ILE A 10 16.22 6.07 -13.79
CA ILE A 10 14.83 5.89 -13.35
C ILE A 10 14.38 4.44 -13.58
N ASP A 11 14.96 3.76 -14.57
CA ASP A 11 14.75 2.33 -14.85
C ASP A 11 15.62 1.39 -14.00
N GLY A 12 16.33 1.91 -12.98
CA GLY A 12 17.29 1.11 -12.22
C GLY A 12 18.55 0.71 -13.00
N PHE A 13 18.83 1.32 -14.17
CA PHE A 13 20.10 1.08 -14.86
C PHE A 13 21.26 1.68 -14.05
N SER A 14 22.35 0.93 -13.96
CA SER A 14 23.56 1.31 -13.23
C SER A 14 24.80 1.19 -14.11
N GLY A 15 25.62 2.24 -14.09
CA GLY A 15 26.95 2.29 -14.70
C GLY A 15 28.07 2.04 -13.70
N GLY A 16 27.78 1.32 -12.62
CA GLY A 16 28.75 0.98 -11.57
C GLY A 16 29.89 0.09 -12.04
N GLY A 17 30.77 -0.26 -11.09
CA GLY A 17 31.83 -1.25 -11.30
C GLY A 17 31.36 -2.66 -10.92
N GLY A 18 31.90 -3.67 -11.61
CA GLY A 18 31.65 -5.08 -11.31
C GLY A 18 30.17 -5.47 -11.42
N GLU A 19 29.70 -6.28 -10.47
CA GLU A 19 28.37 -6.88 -10.44
C GLU A 19 27.25 -5.84 -10.49
N SER A 20 27.44 -4.67 -9.87
CA SER A 20 26.49 -3.54 -9.86
C SER A 20 26.24 -2.89 -11.23
N ARG A 21 26.93 -3.30 -12.30
CA ARG A 21 26.78 -2.71 -13.64
C ARG A 21 25.69 -3.43 -14.45
N THR A 22 24.79 -2.66 -15.06
CA THR A 22 23.83 -3.20 -16.05
C THR A 22 24.56 -3.65 -17.31
N GLU A 23 24.32 -4.89 -17.71
CA GLU A 23 24.83 -5.51 -18.93
C GLU A 23 23.68 -6.00 -19.81
N LEU A 24 23.84 -5.87 -21.11
CA LEU A 24 22.82 -6.13 -22.12
C LEU A 24 23.40 -7.03 -23.22
N LYS A 25 22.56 -7.84 -23.86
CA LYS A 25 22.94 -8.71 -24.97
C LYS A 25 22.20 -8.31 -26.24
N LEU A 26 22.92 -8.02 -27.31
CA LEU A 26 22.31 -7.71 -28.61
C LEU A 26 21.55 -8.92 -29.18
N GLU A 27 20.30 -8.70 -29.62
CA GLU A 27 19.48 -9.74 -30.26
C GLU A 27 20.04 -10.18 -31.63
N THR A 28 20.88 -9.36 -32.27
CA THR A 28 21.34 -9.53 -33.66
C THR A 28 22.47 -10.55 -33.84
N ASP A 29 23.35 -10.66 -32.84
CA ASP A 29 24.60 -11.44 -32.90
C ASP A 29 24.97 -12.05 -31.53
N GLY A 30 24.19 -11.78 -30.47
CA GLY A 30 24.46 -12.24 -29.11
C GLY A 30 25.58 -11.47 -28.40
N GLN A 31 26.07 -10.35 -28.94
CA GLN A 31 27.17 -9.60 -28.36
C GLN A 31 26.74 -8.92 -27.04
N SER A 32 27.51 -9.15 -25.97
CA SER A 32 27.37 -8.45 -24.70
C SER A 32 27.92 -7.02 -24.79
N ILE A 33 27.13 -6.05 -24.32
CA ILE A 33 27.47 -4.63 -24.20
C ILE A 33 27.14 -4.15 -22.77
N TRP A 34 27.81 -3.10 -22.29
CA TRP A 34 27.65 -2.65 -20.91
C TRP A 34 27.40 -1.15 -20.80
N VAL A 35 26.65 -0.78 -19.76
CA VAL A 35 26.36 0.62 -19.42
C VAL A 35 27.59 1.30 -18.83
N VAL A 36 27.92 2.49 -19.31
CA VAL A 36 29.09 3.29 -18.89
C VAL A 36 28.77 4.71 -18.42
N THR A 37 27.58 5.23 -18.70
CA THR A 37 27.11 6.51 -18.15
C THR A 37 25.59 6.50 -18.12
N VAL A 38 25.00 6.82 -16.98
CA VAL A 38 23.55 6.76 -16.79
C VAL A 38 22.97 8.17 -16.72
N LYS A 39 21.97 8.45 -17.55
CA LYS A 39 21.03 9.60 -17.52
C LYS A 39 19.64 9.05 -17.12
N PRO A 40 18.57 9.85 -16.89
CA PRO A 40 17.33 9.30 -16.33
C PRO A 40 16.65 8.17 -17.12
N ALA A 41 16.39 8.34 -18.41
CA ALA A 41 15.78 7.30 -19.25
C ALA A 41 16.71 6.72 -20.31
N PHE A 42 17.94 7.18 -20.40
CA PHE A 42 18.90 6.62 -21.34
C PHE A 42 20.26 6.44 -20.70
N SER A 43 21.03 5.52 -21.23
CA SER A 43 22.39 5.24 -20.80
C SER A 43 23.31 5.17 -22.00
N ARG A 44 24.53 5.68 -21.87
CA ARG A 44 25.59 5.39 -22.85
C ARG A 44 26.10 3.98 -22.64
N VAL A 45 26.30 3.26 -23.73
CA VAL A 45 26.78 1.87 -23.76
C VAL A 45 28.13 1.77 -24.46
N SER A 46 28.91 0.76 -24.09
CA SER A 46 30.23 0.44 -24.64
C SER A 46 30.27 -0.98 -25.22
N GLY A 47 31.16 -1.20 -26.19
CA GLY A 47 31.26 -2.45 -26.98
C GLY A 47 30.64 -2.36 -28.38
N MET A 48 29.91 -1.29 -28.69
CA MET A 48 29.18 -1.10 -29.95
C MET A 48 30.04 -0.62 -31.14
N ASP A 49 31.37 -0.73 -31.06
CA ASP A 49 32.30 -0.04 -31.98
C ASP A 49 32.33 -0.59 -33.41
N GLN A 50 31.87 -1.82 -33.63
CA GLN A 50 31.79 -2.45 -34.96
C GLN A 50 30.41 -2.28 -35.62
N HIS A 51 29.43 -1.67 -34.93
CA HIS A 51 28.06 -1.56 -35.42
C HIS A 51 27.81 -0.25 -36.20
N PRO A 52 27.09 -0.29 -37.33
CA PRO A 52 26.74 0.89 -38.13
C PRO A 52 25.78 1.81 -37.37
N LYS A 53 26.14 3.09 -37.26
CA LYS A 53 25.44 4.09 -36.42
C LYS A 53 24.05 4.49 -36.91
N GLU A 54 23.75 4.13 -38.16
CA GLU A 54 22.51 4.43 -38.87
C GLU A 54 21.41 3.40 -38.55
N ARG A 55 21.69 2.39 -37.71
CA ARG A 55 20.76 1.31 -37.34
C ARG A 55 20.42 1.33 -35.86
N VAL A 56 19.15 1.09 -35.55
CA VAL A 56 18.69 0.76 -34.20
C VAL A 56 18.89 -0.74 -33.96
N PHE A 57 19.40 -1.09 -32.79
CA PHE A 57 19.58 -2.46 -32.33
C PHE A 57 18.64 -2.74 -31.15
N ARG A 58 18.19 -3.99 -31.04
CA ARG A 58 17.51 -4.48 -29.84
C ARG A 58 18.50 -5.22 -28.95
N ALA A 59 18.32 -5.10 -27.65
CA ALA A 59 19.11 -5.81 -26.66
C ALA A 59 18.22 -6.26 -25.50
N THR A 60 18.43 -7.48 -25.04
CA THR A 60 17.87 -7.97 -23.77
C THR A 60 18.80 -7.62 -22.61
N ILE A 61 18.29 -7.65 -21.39
CA ILE A 61 19.12 -7.52 -20.18
C ILE A 61 19.86 -8.85 -19.97
N GLU A 62 21.17 -8.79 -19.78
CA GLU A 62 22.02 -9.94 -19.44
C GLU A 62 22.47 -9.90 -17.96
N ARG A 63 22.55 -8.70 -17.37
CA ARG A 63 22.55 -8.51 -15.91
C ARG A 63 21.85 -7.21 -15.50
N TRP A 64 20.95 -7.29 -14.52
CA TRP A 64 20.33 -6.13 -13.89
C TRP A 64 21.32 -5.40 -12.96
N GLY A 65 21.27 -4.06 -12.95
CA GLY A 65 22.22 -3.24 -12.19
C GLY A 65 21.69 -2.73 -10.85
N ALA A 66 20.39 -2.87 -10.60
CA ALA A 66 19.76 -2.58 -9.31
C ALA A 66 19.50 -3.89 -8.54
N THR A 67 19.31 -3.78 -7.23
CA THR A 67 18.99 -4.93 -6.37
C THR A 67 17.69 -5.60 -6.82
N PRO A 68 17.68 -6.93 -7.11
CA PRO A 68 16.46 -7.66 -7.36
C PRO A 68 15.56 -7.73 -6.12
N LEU A 69 14.27 -7.96 -6.31
CA LEU A 69 13.33 -8.28 -5.24
C LEU A 69 13.55 -9.74 -4.78
N PRO A 70 13.99 -10.01 -3.53
CA PRO A 70 14.19 -11.38 -3.05
C PRO A 70 12.85 -12.03 -2.69
N VAL A 71 12.54 -13.15 -3.35
CA VAL A 71 11.34 -13.96 -3.15
C VAL A 71 11.74 -15.40 -2.84
N ALA A 72 11.08 -16.07 -1.90
CA ALA A 72 11.31 -17.48 -1.60
C ALA A 72 10.03 -18.31 -1.74
N CYS A 73 10.19 -19.63 -1.84
CA CYS A 73 9.06 -20.58 -1.80
C CYS A 73 8.92 -21.14 -0.38
N ALA A 74 7.81 -20.85 0.30
CA ALA A 74 7.47 -21.46 1.59
C ALA A 74 7.40 -23.00 1.48
N GLU A 75 7.51 -23.72 2.61
CA GLU A 75 7.62 -25.19 2.63
C GLU A 75 6.44 -25.91 1.94
N ASP A 76 5.26 -25.32 1.96
CA ASP A 76 4.04 -25.80 1.30
C ASP A 76 4.14 -25.91 -0.25
N VAL A 77 5.05 -25.17 -0.91
CA VAL A 77 5.14 -25.14 -2.38
C VAL A 77 5.65 -26.48 -2.95
N PRO A 78 4.92 -27.13 -3.88
CA PRO A 78 5.34 -28.39 -4.50
C PRO A 78 6.68 -28.30 -5.24
N GLU A 79 7.52 -29.33 -5.17
CA GLU A 79 8.87 -29.31 -5.77
C GLU A 79 8.86 -29.15 -7.30
N GLY A 80 7.80 -29.61 -7.98
CA GLY A 80 7.61 -29.34 -9.42
C GLY A 80 7.46 -27.84 -9.73
N VAL A 81 6.73 -27.11 -8.88
CA VAL A 81 6.59 -25.65 -8.98
C VAL A 81 7.92 -24.96 -8.67
N ARG A 82 8.66 -25.40 -7.64
CA ARG A 82 10.00 -24.88 -7.34
C ARG A 82 10.97 -25.05 -8.51
N LYS A 83 10.95 -26.21 -9.16
CA LYS A 83 11.81 -26.53 -10.32
C LYS A 83 11.44 -25.72 -11.56
N GLU A 84 10.15 -25.51 -11.83
CA GLU A 84 9.72 -24.63 -12.91
C GLU A 84 10.08 -23.16 -12.64
N LEU A 85 9.84 -22.67 -11.42
CA LEU A 85 10.27 -21.34 -10.98
C LEU A 85 11.78 -21.16 -11.14
N GLY A 86 12.59 -22.12 -10.67
CA GLY A 86 14.04 -22.14 -10.86
C GLY A 86 14.47 -22.16 -12.34
N ARG A 87 13.68 -22.76 -13.24
CA ARG A 87 13.92 -22.72 -14.70
C ARG A 87 13.59 -21.36 -15.31
N GLN A 88 12.50 -20.72 -14.86
CA GLN A 88 12.06 -19.41 -15.37
C GLN A 88 13.01 -18.27 -14.95
N PHE A 89 13.53 -18.31 -13.72
CA PHE A 89 14.44 -17.27 -13.21
C PHE A 89 15.93 -17.63 -13.35
N GLY A 90 16.31 -18.91 -13.39
CA GLY A 90 17.71 -19.35 -13.53
C GLY A 90 18.39 -18.99 -14.86
N HIS A 91 17.65 -18.42 -15.81
CA HIS A 91 18.15 -17.86 -17.07
C HIS A 91 17.92 -16.34 -17.20
N ASP A 92 17.23 -15.71 -16.25
CA ASP A 92 16.78 -14.32 -16.33
C ASP A 92 17.31 -13.51 -15.13
N GLN A 93 18.39 -12.75 -15.36
CA GLN A 93 18.94 -11.79 -14.40
C GLN A 93 18.03 -10.54 -14.35
N GLY A 94 16.77 -10.74 -13.97
CA GLY A 94 15.69 -9.76 -13.98
C GLY A 94 15.49 -9.04 -12.63
N PRO A 95 14.34 -8.36 -12.44
CA PRO A 95 14.06 -7.58 -11.23
C PRO A 95 13.65 -8.43 -10.02
N VAL A 96 13.61 -9.77 -10.13
CA VAL A 96 13.23 -10.72 -9.06
C VAL A 96 14.35 -11.74 -8.91
N GLU A 97 14.75 -12.01 -7.67
CA GLU A 97 15.66 -13.09 -7.30
C GLU A 97 14.88 -14.17 -6.54
N LEU A 98 15.09 -15.44 -6.90
CA LEU A 98 14.62 -16.55 -6.08
C LEU A 98 15.71 -16.96 -5.09
N THR A 99 15.46 -16.72 -3.81
CA THR A 99 16.37 -17.08 -2.72
C THR A 99 15.90 -18.33 -1.98
N GLU A 100 16.84 -19.20 -1.60
CA GLU A 100 16.58 -20.32 -0.68
C GLU A 100 16.48 -19.82 0.78
N HIS A 101 16.94 -18.60 1.07
CA HIS A 101 16.96 -18.03 2.40
C HIS A 101 15.63 -17.35 2.73
N ILE A 102 14.63 -18.13 3.16
CA ILE A 102 13.27 -17.68 3.54
C ILE A 102 13.30 -16.44 4.48
N ARG A 103 14.29 -16.32 5.39
CA ARG A 103 14.44 -15.17 6.31
C ARG A 103 15.00 -13.89 5.67
N GLN A 104 15.45 -13.95 4.42
CA GLN A 104 15.96 -12.83 3.63
C GLN A 104 14.99 -12.45 2.49
N ALA A 105 13.98 -13.28 2.24
CA ALA A 105 12.94 -12.98 1.26
C ALA A 105 11.98 -11.91 1.77
N ARG A 106 11.67 -10.92 0.92
CA ARG A 106 10.67 -9.88 1.20
C ARG A 106 9.25 -10.43 1.05
N TYR A 107 9.07 -11.45 0.22
CA TYR A 107 7.79 -12.11 -0.03
C TYR A 107 7.97 -13.62 -0.16
N LEU A 108 6.94 -14.38 0.23
CA LEU A 108 6.89 -15.82 0.09
C LEU A 108 5.81 -16.23 -0.92
N ILE A 109 6.21 -17.02 -1.91
CA ILE A 109 5.29 -17.84 -2.70
C ILE A 109 4.80 -18.96 -1.78
N ARG A 110 3.48 -19.13 -1.68
CA ARG A 110 2.80 -20.18 -0.92
C ARG A 110 1.85 -20.99 -1.79
N CYS A 111 1.58 -22.22 -1.37
CA CYS A 111 0.58 -23.12 -1.92
C CYS A 111 -0.55 -23.36 -0.89
N ALA A 112 -1.76 -22.92 -1.21
CA ALA A 112 -2.96 -23.16 -0.41
C ALA A 112 -4.17 -23.38 -1.33
N ASP A 113 -5.07 -24.30 -0.96
CA ASP A 113 -6.31 -24.61 -1.70
C ASP A 113 -6.09 -24.81 -3.22
N GLU A 114 -5.16 -25.73 -3.54
CA GLU A 114 -4.68 -26.03 -4.91
C GLU A 114 -4.24 -24.81 -5.72
N SER A 115 -3.82 -23.72 -5.05
CA SER A 115 -3.53 -22.44 -5.68
C SER A 115 -2.23 -21.81 -5.17
N LEU A 116 -1.50 -21.15 -6.08
CA LEU A 116 -0.31 -20.37 -5.78
C LEU A 116 -0.69 -18.94 -5.38
N ALA A 117 -0.03 -18.42 -4.34
CA ALA A 117 -0.20 -17.05 -3.86
C ALA A 117 1.16 -16.41 -3.57
N LEU A 118 1.35 -15.12 -3.88
CA LEU A 118 2.41 -14.31 -3.27
C LEU A 118 1.90 -13.71 -1.97
N THR A 119 2.68 -13.83 -0.91
CA THR A 119 2.34 -13.42 0.46
C THR A 119 3.53 -12.72 1.12
N LEU A 120 3.30 -12.06 2.26
CA LEU A 120 4.39 -11.62 3.13
C LEU A 120 4.89 -12.78 4.01
N PRO A 121 6.14 -12.77 4.52
CA PRO A 121 6.66 -13.82 5.38
C PRO A 121 5.77 -14.10 6.61
N GLU A 122 5.32 -13.03 7.26
CA GLU A 122 4.50 -13.02 8.48
C GLU A 122 2.99 -13.24 8.24
N SER A 123 2.51 -13.23 6.99
CA SER A 123 1.09 -13.32 6.67
C SER A 123 0.75 -14.47 5.72
N GLY A 124 -0.35 -15.17 5.99
CA GLY A 124 -0.91 -16.18 5.08
C GLY A 124 -1.74 -15.59 3.93
N ARG A 125 -1.84 -14.26 3.85
CA ARG A 125 -2.75 -13.53 2.96
C ARG A 125 -2.12 -13.27 1.58
N PRO A 126 -2.83 -13.54 0.46
CA PRO A 126 -2.38 -13.15 -0.87
C PRO A 126 -2.30 -11.63 -1.04
N LEU A 127 -1.26 -11.16 -1.73
CA LEU A 127 -1.10 -9.76 -2.13
C LEU A 127 -1.90 -9.42 -3.41
N PHE A 128 -2.24 -10.44 -4.21
CA PHE A 128 -3.09 -10.38 -5.40
C PHE A 128 -3.81 -11.73 -5.58
N ARG A 129 -4.71 -11.82 -6.56
CA ARG A 129 -5.55 -13.01 -6.84
C ARG A 129 -4.75 -14.31 -6.93
N ARG A 130 -5.18 -15.34 -6.18
CA ARG A 130 -4.55 -16.67 -6.22
C ARG A 130 -4.63 -17.27 -7.63
N ILE A 131 -3.55 -17.93 -8.04
CA ILE A 131 -3.44 -18.61 -9.34
C ILE A 131 -3.76 -20.07 -9.11
N ARG A 132 -4.81 -20.60 -9.76
CA ARG A 132 -5.24 -21.99 -9.57
C ARG A 132 -4.31 -22.97 -10.29
N GLY A 133 -4.03 -24.08 -9.62
CA GLY A 133 -3.22 -25.17 -10.13
C GLY A 133 -1.72 -25.00 -9.89
N HIS A 134 -1.00 -26.11 -10.05
CA HIS A 134 0.45 -26.21 -9.84
C HIS A 134 1.20 -26.59 -11.12
N SER A 135 0.60 -26.32 -12.28
CA SER A 135 1.15 -26.68 -13.59
C SER A 135 2.17 -25.64 -14.09
N PRO A 136 2.98 -25.95 -15.12
CA PRO A 136 3.92 -24.98 -15.69
C PRO A 136 3.24 -23.70 -16.20
N GLU A 137 1.98 -23.80 -16.65
CA GLU A 137 1.17 -22.65 -17.08
C GLU A 137 0.79 -21.74 -15.90
N ALA A 138 0.47 -22.30 -14.74
CA ALA A 138 0.23 -21.52 -13.51
C ALA A 138 1.50 -20.79 -13.03
N VAL A 139 2.69 -21.39 -13.23
CA VAL A 139 3.96 -20.72 -12.97
C VAL A 139 4.25 -19.64 -14.01
N ALA A 140 3.94 -19.87 -15.29
CA ALA A 140 4.07 -18.88 -16.36
C ALA A 140 3.13 -17.66 -16.18
N ASP A 141 1.98 -17.82 -15.52
CA ASP A 141 1.08 -16.73 -15.10
C ASP A 141 1.57 -16.03 -13.81
N LEU A 142 2.28 -16.74 -12.92
CA LEU A 142 2.86 -16.16 -11.70
C LEU A 142 4.05 -15.22 -12.00
N VAL A 143 4.98 -15.65 -12.85
CA VAL A 143 6.25 -14.95 -13.11
C VAL A 143 6.06 -13.48 -13.55
N PRO A 144 5.16 -13.12 -14.49
CA PRO A 144 4.88 -11.73 -14.83
C PRO A 144 4.40 -10.90 -13.64
N LYS A 145 3.57 -11.48 -12.76
CA LYS A 145 3.01 -10.78 -11.59
C LYS A 145 4.09 -10.51 -10.54
N LEU A 146 5.02 -11.45 -10.34
CA LEU A 146 6.22 -11.21 -9.52
C LEU A 146 7.06 -10.05 -10.08
N ARG A 147 7.24 -9.97 -11.40
CA ARG A 147 7.93 -8.84 -12.06
C ARG A 147 7.16 -7.51 -11.91
N THR A 148 5.82 -7.52 -11.91
CA THR A 148 4.98 -6.33 -11.67
C THR A 148 5.17 -5.78 -10.24
N VAL A 149 5.13 -6.66 -9.23
CA VAL A 149 5.43 -6.30 -7.83
C VAL A 149 6.86 -5.75 -7.71
N ALA A 150 7.83 -6.40 -8.33
CA ALA A 150 9.23 -5.96 -8.29
C ALA A 150 9.46 -4.57 -8.88
N ARG A 151 8.81 -4.23 -10.01
CA ARG A 151 8.86 -2.88 -10.59
C ARG A 151 8.29 -1.82 -9.66
N TRP A 152 7.16 -2.11 -9.03
CA TRP A 152 6.52 -1.20 -8.07
C TRP A 152 7.43 -0.98 -6.85
N VAL A 153 8.00 -2.04 -6.29
CA VAL A 153 8.95 -1.95 -5.16
C VAL A 153 10.23 -1.21 -5.55
N GLN A 154 10.82 -1.51 -6.71
CA GLN A 154 12.01 -0.81 -7.21
C GLN A 154 11.75 0.68 -7.48
N LEU A 155 10.56 1.04 -7.94
CA LEU A 155 10.16 2.44 -8.12
C LEU A 155 9.91 3.14 -6.76
N LEU A 156 9.26 2.47 -5.81
CA LEU A 156 9.09 2.99 -4.45
C LEU A 156 10.46 3.21 -3.79
N GLU A 157 11.42 2.30 -3.96
CA GLU A 157 12.75 2.42 -3.38
C GLU A 157 13.73 3.26 -4.22
N LEU A 158 13.26 3.87 -5.31
CA LEU A 158 14.05 4.70 -6.22
C LEU A 158 14.44 6.06 -5.61
N ALA A 159 15.51 6.04 -4.82
CA ALA A 159 16.16 7.21 -4.25
C ALA A 159 17.47 7.56 -4.99
N LYS A 160 17.60 8.81 -5.45
CA LYS A 160 18.86 9.36 -6.00
C LYS A 160 19.35 10.52 -5.10
N PRO A 161 20.22 10.26 -4.09
CA PRO A 161 20.65 11.29 -3.13
C PRO A 161 21.48 12.44 -3.75
N SER A 162 22.12 12.21 -4.89
CA SER A 162 23.07 13.12 -5.54
C SER A 162 22.56 13.65 -6.88
N GLY A 163 21.43 14.37 -6.84
CA GLY A 163 21.03 15.27 -7.94
C GLY A 163 21.75 16.63 -7.83
N ALA A 164 21.86 17.34 -8.95
CA ALA A 164 22.27 18.76 -8.96
C ALA A 164 21.10 19.72 -8.60
N ILE A 165 19.95 19.17 -8.19
CA ILE A 165 18.74 19.87 -7.78
C ILE A 165 18.67 19.84 -6.25
N GLN A 166 18.70 21.01 -5.61
CA GLN A 166 18.64 21.15 -4.16
C GLN A 166 17.20 21.10 -3.63
N GLU A 167 17.01 20.78 -2.35
CA GLU A 167 15.66 20.69 -1.75
C GLU A 167 14.89 22.02 -1.75
N GLY A 168 15.58 23.17 -1.78
CA GLY A 168 14.96 24.50 -1.87
C GLY A 168 14.59 24.96 -3.29
N GLU A 169 14.92 24.20 -4.33
CA GLU A 169 14.66 24.59 -5.73
C GLU A 169 13.22 24.33 -6.19
N PHE A 170 12.45 23.58 -5.42
CA PHE A 170 11.01 23.44 -5.62
C PHE A 170 10.29 23.26 -4.28
N ARG A 171 9.02 23.62 -4.24
CA ARG A 171 8.13 23.40 -3.10
C ARG A 171 6.98 22.49 -3.51
N ILE A 172 6.69 21.49 -2.67
CA ILE A 172 5.45 20.70 -2.73
C ILE A 172 4.55 21.16 -1.60
N GLU A 173 3.27 21.39 -1.91
CA GLU A 173 2.20 21.71 -0.95
C GLU A 173 1.04 20.73 -1.16
N LEU A 174 0.64 20.06 -0.09
CA LEU A 174 -0.42 19.06 -0.09
C LEU A 174 -1.59 19.58 0.74
N PHE A 175 -2.79 19.50 0.18
CA PHE A 175 -4.03 19.94 0.82
C PHE A 175 -4.99 18.75 0.96
N ARG A 176 -5.43 18.47 2.20
CA ARG A 176 -6.49 17.50 2.48
C ARG A 176 -7.84 18.21 2.35
N ILE A 177 -8.78 17.67 1.58
CA ILE A 177 -10.16 18.18 1.56
C ILE A 177 -10.83 17.78 2.88
N THR A 178 -11.40 18.77 3.59
CA THR A 178 -12.03 18.61 4.90
C THR A 178 -13.55 18.65 4.84
N ASP A 179 -14.12 19.11 3.71
CA ASP A 179 -15.56 19.03 3.49
C ASP A 179 -15.98 17.57 3.22
N PRO A 180 -17.01 17.02 3.89
CA PRO A 180 -17.47 15.65 3.65
C PRO A 180 -18.32 15.49 2.37
N VAL A 181 -18.75 16.58 1.72
CA VAL A 181 -19.71 16.56 0.60
C VAL A 181 -19.21 17.34 -0.63
N ASP A 182 -18.58 18.50 -0.46
CA ASP A 182 -17.99 19.24 -1.59
C ASP A 182 -16.72 18.54 -2.09
N ARG A 183 -16.63 18.41 -3.42
CA ARG A 183 -15.48 17.83 -4.15
C ARG A 183 -15.00 18.75 -5.28
N SER A 184 -15.48 19.98 -5.33
CA SER A 184 -14.98 21.01 -6.24
C SER A 184 -13.54 21.44 -5.91
N ASP A 185 -12.87 22.11 -6.84
CA ASP A 185 -11.53 22.68 -6.60
C ASP A 185 -11.52 23.76 -5.49
N ALA A 186 -12.69 24.32 -5.19
CA ALA A 186 -12.94 25.34 -4.17
C ALA A 186 -13.34 24.77 -2.79
N ALA A 187 -13.46 23.44 -2.66
CA ALA A 187 -13.88 22.79 -1.43
C ALA A 187 -12.99 23.14 -0.22
N SER A 188 -13.59 23.14 0.97
CA SER A 188 -12.89 23.40 2.24
C SER A 188 -11.73 22.43 2.42
N LYS A 189 -10.53 22.96 2.67
CA LYS A 189 -9.28 22.18 2.72
C LYS A 189 -8.26 22.77 3.68
N GLU A 190 -7.40 21.91 4.20
CA GLU A 190 -6.30 22.25 5.11
C GLU A 190 -4.95 21.81 4.52
N ALA A 191 -3.88 22.55 4.81
CA ALA A 191 -2.52 22.15 4.42
C ALA A 191 -1.97 21.09 5.38
N VAL A 192 -1.29 20.08 4.86
CA VAL A 192 -0.68 18.98 5.62
C VAL A 192 0.80 18.81 5.23
N ASP A 193 1.65 18.42 6.17
CA ASP A 193 3.07 18.17 5.88
C ASP A 193 3.24 16.78 5.26
N TRP A 194 3.45 16.77 3.94
CA TRP A 194 3.62 15.57 3.11
C TRP A 194 4.87 14.73 3.46
N ARG A 195 5.77 15.25 4.30
CA ARG A 195 6.94 14.54 4.82
C ARG A 195 6.60 13.50 5.90
N LEU A 196 5.37 13.51 6.40
CA LEU A 196 4.83 12.55 7.35
C LEU A 196 3.68 11.76 6.68
N PRO A 197 3.38 10.52 7.13
CA PRO A 197 2.24 9.76 6.62
C PRO A 197 0.93 10.55 6.71
N VAL A 198 0.28 10.77 5.57
CA VAL A 198 -0.91 11.62 5.48
C VAL A 198 -2.17 10.78 5.54
N TYR A 199 -2.81 10.80 6.70
CA TYR A 199 -4.06 10.09 6.96
C TYR A 199 -5.25 10.76 6.28
N LEU A 200 -5.94 9.99 5.45
CA LEU A 200 -7.05 10.41 4.59
C LEU A 200 -8.30 9.55 4.90
N PRO A 201 -9.15 9.98 5.84
CA PRO A 201 -10.32 9.22 6.24
C PRO A 201 -11.50 9.37 5.28
N TYR A 202 -12.19 8.25 5.04
CA TYR A 202 -13.54 8.23 4.50
C TYR A 202 -14.49 8.96 5.46
N PHE A 203 -15.30 9.86 4.92
CA PHE A 203 -16.33 10.57 5.67
C PHE A 203 -17.65 9.80 5.58
N PHE A 204 -18.24 9.41 6.71
CA PHE A 204 -19.56 8.75 6.69
C PHE A 204 -20.69 9.78 6.74
N HIS A 205 -21.40 9.99 5.63
CA HIS A 205 -22.60 10.82 5.56
C HIS A 205 -23.84 9.94 5.32
N ARG A 206 -24.80 9.97 6.26
CA ARG A 206 -26.05 9.18 6.22
C ARG A 206 -25.83 7.68 5.97
N GLY A 207 -24.80 7.11 6.60
CA GLY A 207 -24.45 5.70 6.45
C GLY A 207 -23.73 5.33 5.15
N LYS A 208 -23.43 6.29 4.26
CA LYS A 208 -22.55 6.05 3.11
C LYS A 208 -21.16 6.61 3.38
N GLY A 209 -20.13 5.80 3.14
CA GLY A 209 -18.78 6.30 3.00
C GLY A 209 -18.67 7.26 1.81
N GLN A 210 -17.97 8.37 2.00
CA GLN A 210 -17.55 9.30 0.95
C GLN A 210 -16.03 9.25 0.87
N GLU A 211 -15.52 9.08 -0.35
CA GLU A 211 -14.10 8.97 -0.64
C GLU A 211 -13.34 10.21 -0.13
N PRO A 212 -12.17 10.03 0.49
CA PRO A 212 -11.28 11.15 0.77
C PRO A 212 -10.82 11.79 -0.53
N ALA A 213 -10.47 13.07 -0.45
CA ALA A 213 -9.96 13.82 -1.57
C ALA A 213 -8.82 14.74 -1.15
N LEU A 214 -7.94 15.07 -2.10
CA LEU A 214 -6.79 15.93 -1.88
C LEU A 214 -6.53 16.84 -3.08
N GLN A 215 -5.62 17.80 -2.90
CA GLN A 215 -5.02 18.57 -3.99
C GLN A 215 -3.52 18.67 -3.75
N ILE A 216 -2.71 18.53 -4.80
CA ILE A 216 -1.25 18.73 -4.72
C ILE A 216 -0.86 19.90 -5.61
N ARG A 217 -0.20 20.90 -5.02
CA ARG A 217 0.50 21.97 -5.74
C ARG A 217 2.01 21.72 -5.70
N ILE A 218 2.65 21.99 -6.82
CA ILE A 218 4.11 22.09 -6.95
C ILE A 218 4.43 23.54 -7.37
N THR A 219 5.53 24.09 -6.85
CA THR A 219 6.05 25.41 -7.27
C THR A 219 7.53 25.26 -7.57
N ASN A 220 7.98 25.71 -8.75
CA ASN A 220 9.42 25.87 -9.02
C ASN A 220 9.91 27.12 -8.29
N THR A 221 10.79 26.95 -7.29
CA THR A 221 11.34 28.05 -6.50
C THR A 221 12.78 28.41 -6.88
N SER A 222 13.36 27.73 -7.88
CA SER A 222 14.69 28.00 -8.44
C SER A 222 14.69 29.20 -9.42
N ASP A 223 15.87 29.46 -10.00
CA ASP A 223 16.14 30.45 -11.04
C ASP A 223 16.20 29.84 -12.47
N ARG A 224 15.92 28.53 -12.62
CA ARG A 224 15.95 27.78 -13.88
C ARG A 224 14.64 27.02 -14.15
N PRO A 225 14.32 26.65 -15.40
CA PRO A 225 13.17 25.79 -15.68
C PRO A 225 13.35 24.43 -15.01
N LEU A 226 12.29 23.91 -14.40
CA LEU A 226 12.24 22.56 -13.84
C LEU A 226 11.04 21.82 -14.40
N TRP A 227 11.28 20.58 -14.81
CA TRP A 227 10.28 19.62 -15.27
C TRP A 227 9.88 18.70 -14.14
N PHE A 228 8.61 18.32 -14.12
CA PHE A 228 7.97 17.53 -13.08
C PHE A 228 7.14 16.41 -13.68
N SER A 229 7.04 15.32 -12.94
CA SER A 229 6.10 14.21 -13.19
C SER A 229 5.70 13.60 -11.85
N ALA A 230 4.46 13.14 -11.72
CA ALA A 230 3.97 12.50 -10.51
C ALA A 230 3.49 11.08 -10.81
N LEU A 231 4.19 10.09 -10.27
CA LEU A 231 3.78 8.69 -10.30
C LEU A 231 2.94 8.40 -9.05
N TYR A 232 1.68 8.03 -9.23
CA TYR A 232 0.82 7.46 -8.21
C TYR A 232 1.07 5.94 -8.17
N LEU A 233 1.59 5.46 -7.05
CA LEU A 233 1.84 4.05 -6.76
C LEU A 233 0.70 3.56 -5.86
N ALA A 234 -0.26 2.88 -6.48
CA ALA A 234 -1.45 2.37 -5.82
C ALA A 234 -1.16 1.07 -5.05
N GLY A 235 -2.00 0.73 -4.07
CA GLY A 235 -1.80 -0.43 -3.18
C GLY A 235 -1.88 -1.80 -3.87
N ASP A 236 -2.39 -1.84 -5.11
CA ASP A 236 -2.58 -3.04 -5.95
C ASP A 236 -1.36 -3.33 -6.84
N PHE A 237 -0.24 -2.65 -6.59
CA PHE A 237 0.98 -2.61 -7.40
C PHE A 237 0.84 -1.89 -8.75
N GLY A 238 -0.28 -1.19 -8.98
CA GLY A 238 -0.47 -0.28 -10.10
C GLY A 238 0.44 0.95 -10.00
N ILE A 239 0.83 1.48 -11.16
CA ILE A 239 1.63 2.70 -11.27
C ILE A 239 1.00 3.57 -12.36
N TYR A 240 0.71 4.82 -12.04
CA TYR A 240 -0.03 5.73 -12.91
C TYR A 240 0.56 7.14 -12.89
N ASN A 241 0.98 7.67 -14.04
CA ASN A 241 1.48 9.05 -14.15
C ASN A 241 0.38 10.09 -14.47
N GLN A 242 -0.86 9.65 -14.71
CA GLN A 242 -1.94 10.43 -15.35
C GLN A 242 -2.23 11.80 -14.70
N LEU A 243 -1.96 11.94 -13.40
CA LEU A 243 -2.26 13.15 -12.63
C LEU A 243 -1.22 14.27 -12.84
N MET A 244 -0.01 13.94 -13.30
CA MET A 244 0.96 14.88 -13.88
C MET A 244 1.96 14.07 -14.71
N PRO A 245 1.66 13.73 -15.98
CA PRO A 245 2.55 12.90 -16.79
C PRO A 245 3.89 13.57 -17.04
N LYS A 246 3.84 14.85 -17.43
CA LYS A 246 4.99 15.70 -17.72
C LYS A 246 4.57 17.18 -17.67
N LEU A 247 5.28 18.00 -16.90
CA LEU A 247 5.01 19.43 -16.78
C LEU A 247 6.30 20.24 -16.62
N CYS A 248 6.56 21.21 -17.51
CA CYS A 248 7.57 22.23 -17.27
C CYS A 248 6.98 23.36 -16.41
N LEU A 249 7.73 23.81 -15.40
CA LEU A 249 7.49 25.05 -14.68
C LEU A 249 8.71 25.96 -14.84
N GLU A 250 8.49 27.15 -15.40
CA GLU A 250 9.48 28.23 -15.37
C GLU A 250 9.71 28.72 -13.92
N PRO A 251 10.79 29.48 -13.64
CA PRO A 251 11.04 30.07 -12.33
C PRO A 251 9.81 30.77 -11.73
N GLN A 252 9.49 30.42 -10.48
CA GLN A 252 8.34 30.93 -9.71
C GLN A 252 6.94 30.54 -10.25
N GLN A 253 6.82 29.65 -11.25
CA GLN A 253 5.53 29.10 -11.66
C GLN A 253 5.04 28.01 -10.71
N GLU A 254 3.71 27.89 -10.59
CA GLU A 254 3.04 26.77 -9.93
C GLU A 254 2.35 25.84 -10.93
N GLY A 255 2.38 24.54 -10.61
CA GLY A 255 1.61 23.49 -11.26
C GLY A 255 0.74 22.78 -10.23
N TRP A 256 -0.39 22.23 -10.67
CA TRP A 256 -1.23 21.35 -9.86
C TRP A 256 -1.21 19.96 -10.48
N LEU A 257 -1.34 18.92 -9.66
CA LEU A 257 -1.77 17.62 -10.18
C LEU A 257 -3.25 17.74 -10.58
N ILE A 258 -3.62 17.12 -11.70
CA ILE A 258 -4.93 17.27 -12.35
C ILE A 258 -5.52 15.88 -12.63
N ASP A 259 -6.69 15.61 -12.07
CA ASP A 259 -7.55 14.50 -12.48
C ASP A 259 -8.39 14.91 -13.72
N LEU A 260 -8.70 13.95 -14.59
CA LEU A 260 -9.37 14.14 -15.88
C LEU A 260 -10.73 13.41 -15.94
N ALA A 261 -11.49 13.47 -14.84
CA ALA A 261 -12.82 12.90 -14.72
C ALA A 261 -13.74 13.33 -15.88
N HIS A 262 -14.17 12.35 -16.69
CA HIS A 262 -15.02 12.55 -17.87
C HIS A 262 -14.51 13.59 -18.90
N GLY A 263 -13.20 13.85 -18.94
CA GLY A 263 -12.59 14.84 -19.82
C GLY A 263 -12.66 16.28 -19.30
N VAL A 264 -13.07 16.49 -18.04
CA VAL A 264 -12.98 17.77 -17.33
C VAL A 264 -11.77 17.72 -16.40
N ALA A 265 -11.00 18.81 -16.37
CA ALA A 265 -9.83 18.93 -15.50
C ALA A 265 -10.23 19.38 -14.08
N HIS A 266 -9.82 18.61 -13.08
CA HIS A 266 -10.05 18.87 -11.66
C HIS A 266 -8.72 18.85 -10.89
N ARG A 267 -8.50 19.81 -9.99
CA ARG A 267 -7.35 19.77 -9.04
C ARG A 267 -7.65 18.87 -7.85
N THR A 268 -8.94 18.71 -7.51
CA THR A 268 -9.40 17.77 -6.48
C THR A 268 -9.34 16.35 -7.01
N ILE A 269 -8.36 15.59 -6.51
CA ILE A 269 -8.18 14.16 -6.78
C ILE A 269 -9.02 13.37 -5.77
N LEU A 270 -9.87 12.47 -6.25
CA LEU A 270 -10.56 11.48 -5.43
C LEU A 270 -9.67 10.24 -5.25
N LEU A 271 -9.65 9.64 -4.06
CA LEU A 271 -8.91 8.39 -3.81
C LEU A 271 -9.86 7.31 -3.28
N GLN A 272 -9.81 6.12 -3.88
CA GLN A 272 -10.78 5.05 -3.66
C GLN A 272 -10.09 3.76 -3.18
N LEU A 273 -10.40 3.35 -1.95
CA LEU A 273 -10.11 2.00 -1.49
C LEU A 273 -11.06 1.01 -2.18
N GLU A 274 -10.51 0.10 -2.98
CA GLU A 274 -11.29 -0.95 -3.65
C GLU A 274 -12.09 -1.81 -2.66
N GLU A 275 -13.31 -2.18 -3.06
CA GLU A 275 -14.21 -3.01 -2.24
C GLU A 275 -13.60 -4.39 -1.90
N ALA A 276 -12.74 -4.92 -2.76
CA ALA A 276 -12.03 -6.16 -2.52
C ALA A 276 -11.19 -6.09 -1.24
N TYR A 277 -10.45 -5.00 -1.01
CA TYR A 277 -9.69 -4.80 0.24
C TYR A 277 -10.59 -4.83 1.49
N HIS A 278 -11.76 -4.18 1.41
CA HIS A 278 -12.74 -4.10 2.50
C HIS A 278 -13.45 -5.45 2.75
N SER A 279 -13.67 -6.26 1.70
CA SER A 279 -14.19 -7.64 1.82
C SER A 279 -13.25 -8.59 2.58
N TRP A 280 -11.96 -8.25 2.56
CA TRP A 280 -10.88 -8.82 3.38
C TRP A 280 -10.48 -7.88 4.54
N GLY A 281 -11.42 -7.06 5.04
CA GLY A 281 -11.29 -6.27 6.27
C GLY A 281 -10.12 -5.28 6.37
N LEU A 282 -9.43 -4.94 5.29
CA LEU A 282 -8.47 -3.83 5.35
C LEU A 282 -9.25 -2.53 5.47
N ILE A 283 -8.97 -1.81 6.56
CA ILE A 283 -9.53 -0.49 6.84
C ILE A 283 -8.51 0.64 6.67
N GLU A 284 -7.26 0.28 6.38
CA GLU A 284 -6.15 1.18 6.07
C GLU A 284 -5.33 0.53 4.93
N ILE A 285 -4.90 1.32 3.95
CA ILE A 285 -3.83 0.95 2.99
C ILE A 285 -2.86 2.12 2.85
N ALA A 286 -1.62 1.83 2.51
CA ALA A 286 -0.62 2.83 2.13
C ALA A 286 -0.53 2.93 0.60
N GLU A 287 -0.53 4.17 0.10
CA GLU A 287 -0.34 4.51 -1.31
C GLU A 287 0.63 5.69 -1.41
N PHE A 288 1.31 5.86 -2.53
CA PHE A 288 2.41 6.82 -2.62
C PHE A 288 2.32 7.71 -3.85
N PHE A 289 2.55 9.02 -3.67
CA PHE A 289 2.90 9.90 -4.78
C PHE A 289 4.41 10.10 -4.82
N LYS A 290 5.04 9.56 -5.87
CA LYS A 290 6.46 9.77 -6.16
C LYS A 290 6.60 10.89 -7.19
N ILE A 291 7.05 12.06 -6.72
CA ILE A 291 7.26 13.25 -7.55
C ILE A 291 8.69 13.21 -8.08
N LEU A 292 8.84 13.06 -9.39
CA LEU A 292 10.11 13.19 -10.09
C LEU A 292 10.30 14.65 -10.51
N VAL A 293 11.53 15.18 -10.37
CA VAL A 293 11.86 16.60 -10.65
C VAL A 293 13.16 16.69 -11.42
N SER A 294 13.27 17.58 -12.41
CA SER A 294 14.25 17.44 -13.48
C SER A 294 14.65 18.79 -14.08
N THR A 295 15.94 19.06 -14.32
CA THR A 295 16.40 20.31 -14.97
C THR A 295 16.21 20.30 -16.50
N GLU A 296 15.59 19.23 -16.98
CA GLU A 296 15.67 18.70 -18.33
C GLU A 296 14.36 17.87 -18.52
N GLU A 297 13.62 18.05 -19.63
CA GLU A 297 12.31 17.42 -19.95
C GLU A 297 12.27 15.88 -19.90
N PHE A 298 11.57 15.23 -18.97
CA PHE A 298 11.52 13.76 -18.90
C PHE A 298 10.13 13.14 -19.07
N ASP A 299 10.11 11.94 -19.66
CA ASP A 299 8.95 11.06 -19.80
C ASP A 299 8.94 9.94 -18.75
N THR A 300 7.74 9.57 -18.30
CA THR A 300 7.44 8.50 -17.33
C THR A 300 6.34 7.54 -17.80
N ASP A 301 5.76 7.71 -18.99
CA ASP A 301 4.62 6.91 -19.50
C ASP A 301 4.91 5.40 -19.46
N ARG A 302 6.17 5.03 -19.71
CA ARG A 302 6.70 3.66 -19.64
C ARG A 302 6.62 2.97 -18.26
N TYR A 303 6.38 3.72 -17.18
CA TYR A 303 6.10 3.13 -15.86
C TYR A 303 4.64 2.78 -15.67
N ASN A 304 3.74 3.27 -16.53
CA ASN A 304 2.32 2.98 -16.42
C ASN A 304 2.09 1.47 -16.55
N GLN A 305 1.73 0.84 -15.43
CA GLN A 305 1.37 -0.56 -15.36
C GLN A 305 0.04 -0.69 -14.62
N SER A 306 -0.87 -1.46 -15.21
CA SER A 306 -2.10 -1.91 -14.54
C SER A 306 -1.71 -2.63 -13.25
N GLY A 307 -2.42 -2.33 -12.16
CA GLY A 307 -2.30 -3.11 -10.94
C GLY A 307 -2.74 -4.55 -11.11
N LEU A 308 -2.39 -5.36 -10.12
CA LEU A 308 -2.69 -6.79 -10.10
C LEU A 308 -4.09 -7.00 -9.50
N PRO A 309 -5.00 -7.71 -10.20
CA PRO A 309 -6.35 -7.90 -9.71
C PRO A 309 -6.31 -8.58 -8.34
N LEU A 310 -7.01 -7.99 -7.37
CA LEU A 310 -7.02 -8.50 -6.00
C LEU A 310 -7.73 -9.86 -5.93
N ASP A 311 -7.43 -10.61 -4.86
CA ASP A 311 -8.17 -11.82 -4.54
C ASP A 311 -9.58 -11.44 -4.07
N GLU A 312 -10.61 -12.01 -4.67
CA GLU A 312 -12.01 -11.69 -4.35
C GLU A 312 -12.64 -12.79 -3.47
N ARG A 313 -13.43 -12.40 -2.47
CA ARG A 313 -14.64 -13.20 -2.18
C ARG A 313 -15.59 -13.00 -3.36
N PRO A 314 -16.06 -14.06 -4.03
CA PRO A 314 -16.49 -14.02 -5.44
C PRO A 314 -17.55 -12.94 -5.72
N GLY A 315 -17.19 -11.87 -6.45
CA GLY A 315 -17.94 -10.61 -6.40
C GLY A 315 -17.98 -9.72 -7.66
N GLY A 316 -16.98 -9.67 -8.54
CA GLY A 316 -17.06 -8.93 -9.82
C GLY A 316 -15.75 -8.39 -10.40
N THR A 317 -15.57 -8.57 -11.72
CA THR A 317 -14.35 -8.25 -12.49
C THR A 317 -14.40 -6.96 -13.32
N ARG A 318 -13.22 -6.43 -13.68
CA ARG A 318 -12.97 -5.64 -14.92
C ARG A 318 -11.47 -5.54 -15.29
N ASP A 319 -11.20 -5.13 -16.54
CA ASP A 319 -9.89 -5.09 -17.21
C ASP A 319 -9.39 -3.64 -17.50
N ILE A 320 -8.11 -3.51 -17.87
CA ILE A 320 -7.40 -2.23 -18.16
C ILE A 320 -6.61 -2.33 -19.50
N HIS A 321 -6.39 -1.19 -20.19
CA HIS A 321 -5.60 -1.06 -21.43
C HIS A 321 -4.54 0.07 -21.35
N GLN A 322 -3.64 0.18 -22.34
CA GLN A 322 -2.31 0.83 -22.27
C GLN A 322 -2.07 1.89 -23.40
N TRP A 323 -0.86 2.49 -23.49
CA TRP A 323 -0.08 3.01 -24.66
C TRP A 323 0.76 4.29 -24.35
N GLU A 324 1.57 4.81 -25.30
CA GLU A 324 2.95 5.37 -25.10
C GLU A 324 3.30 6.62 -25.99
N THR A 325 4.38 7.46 -25.91
CA THR A 325 5.49 7.86 -24.96
C THR A 325 6.26 9.12 -25.52
N LEU A 326 7.35 9.60 -24.85
CA LEU A 326 8.51 10.45 -25.29
C LEU A 326 8.46 12.01 -25.13
N PRO A 327 9.62 12.75 -25.09
CA PRO A 327 11.05 12.40 -24.92
C PRO A 327 11.71 13.00 -23.61
N GLN A 328 13.06 13.20 -23.53
CA GLN A 328 13.85 12.96 -22.28
C GLN A 328 15.22 13.71 -22.04
N PRO A 329 15.50 14.40 -20.89
CA PRO A 329 16.75 14.27 -20.03
C PRO A 329 16.68 14.49 -18.42
N ASP A 330 17.74 14.95 -17.66
CA ASP A 330 18.16 14.81 -16.18
C ASP A 330 17.39 15.34 -14.91
N TRP A 331 17.44 14.57 -13.78
CA TRP A 331 16.40 14.34 -12.73
C TRP A 331 16.82 14.12 -11.22
N THR A 332 15.81 14.08 -10.30
CA THR A 332 15.76 13.64 -8.87
C THR A 332 14.33 13.18 -8.46
N THR A 333 14.08 12.74 -7.20
CA THR A 333 12.77 12.30 -6.66
C THR A 333 12.39 12.88 -5.28
N ARG A 334 11.08 12.93 -4.99
CA ARG A 334 10.46 13.04 -3.65
C ARG A 334 9.29 12.07 -3.53
N GLU A 335 8.86 11.81 -2.31
CA GLU A 335 7.83 10.83 -1.97
C GLU A 335 6.85 11.41 -0.96
N ILE A 336 5.59 10.98 -1.06
CA ILE A 336 4.47 11.35 -0.20
C ILE A 336 3.73 10.05 0.14
N GLU A 337 3.76 9.64 1.41
CA GLU A 337 2.97 8.50 1.90
C GLU A 337 1.55 8.97 2.24
N LEU A 338 0.55 8.37 1.59
CA LEU A 338 -0.86 8.56 1.87
C LEU A 338 -1.43 7.30 2.54
N ARG A 339 -2.30 7.50 3.54
CA ARG A 339 -3.00 6.38 4.19
C ARG A 339 -4.50 6.54 4.10
N LEU A 340 -5.13 5.76 3.22
CA LEU A 340 -6.58 5.76 3.02
C LEU A 340 -7.25 4.99 4.16
N LEU A 341 -8.10 5.65 4.95
CA LEU A 341 -8.78 5.03 6.09
C LEU A 341 -10.27 4.80 5.77
N ARG A 342 -10.66 3.56 5.48
CA ARG A 342 -12.07 3.16 5.33
C ARG A 342 -12.46 2.17 6.44
N PRO A 343 -12.92 2.64 7.61
CA PRO A 343 -13.46 1.78 8.65
C PRO A 343 -14.47 0.75 8.12
N LEU A 344 -14.57 -0.39 8.81
CA LEU A 344 -15.65 -1.34 8.58
C LEU A 344 -17.01 -0.68 8.88
N GLU A 345 -18.00 -1.00 8.05
CA GLU A 345 -19.39 -0.80 8.43
C GLU A 345 -19.68 -1.71 9.63
N GLY A 346 -20.36 -1.15 10.64
CA GLY A 346 -20.71 -1.89 11.84
C GLY A 346 -22.00 -2.69 11.67
N VAL A 347 -22.26 -3.56 12.64
CA VAL A 347 -23.52 -4.27 12.76
C VAL A 347 -24.31 -3.68 13.91
N ALA A 348 -25.55 -3.26 13.62
CA ALA A 348 -26.52 -2.89 14.64
C ALA A 348 -27.06 -4.17 15.30
N VAL A 349 -26.89 -4.28 16.62
CA VAL A 349 -27.34 -5.41 17.43
C VAL A 349 -28.46 -4.90 18.35
N PRO A 350 -29.71 -5.41 18.20
CA PRO A 350 -30.80 -5.07 19.12
C PRO A 350 -30.53 -5.67 20.50
N ALA A 351 -31.23 -5.22 21.53
CA ALA A 351 -31.17 -5.86 22.85
C ALA A 351 -31.62 -7.33 22.77
N GLU A 352 -30.96 -8.21 23.52
CA GLU A 352 -31.13 -9.68 23.44
C GLU A 352 -30.84 -10.24 22.03
N GLY A 353 -30.07 -9.49 21.24
CA GLY A 353 -29.70 -9.82 19.87
C GLY A 353 -28.28 -10.35 19.71
N MET A 354 -27.99 -10.82 18.50
CA MET A 354 -26.66 -11.23 18.04
C MET A 354 -26.26 -10.43 16.79
N GLY A 355 -24.97 -10.09 16.68
CA GLY A 355 -24.36 -9.64 15.43
C GLY A 355 -22.96 -10.23 15.26
N ARG A 356 -22.47 -10.30 14.02
CA ARG A 356 -21.26 -11.05 13.66
C ARG A 356 -20.38 -10.29 12.66
N LEU A 357 -19.09 -10.18 12.95
CA LEU A 357 -18.07 -9.52 12.10
C LEU A 357 -16.76 -10.31 12.17
N PHE A 358 -16.20 -10.67 11.01
CA PHE A 358 -14.84 -11.25 10.86
C PHE A 358 -14.44 -12.31 11.92
N GLY A 359 -15.32 -13.30 12.14
CA GLY A 359 -15.06 -14.40 13.07
C GLY A 359 -15.33 -14.10 14.55
N LEU A 360 -15.78 -12.88 14.88
CA LEU A 360 -16.36 -12.52 16.17
C LEU A 360 -17.88 -12.56 16.08
N GLU A 361 -18.53 -13.23 17.04
CA GLU A 361 -19.97 -13.16 17.28
C GLU A 361 -20.25 -12.54 18.65
N LEU A 362 -21.03 -11.46 18.64
CA LEU A 362 -21.35 -10.63 19.82
C LEU A 362 -22.83 -10.78 20.15
N HIS A 363 -23.13 -11.15 21.40
CA HIS A 363 -24.48 -11.23 21.95
C HIS A 363 -24.68 -10.13 23.00
N THR A 364 -25.83 -9.46 22.96
CA THR A 364 -26.18 -8.39 23.90
C THR A 364 -27.14 -8.87 25.00
N PRO A 365 -27.01 -8.34 26.24
CA PRO A 365 -27.96 -8.61 27.31
C PRO A 365 -29.27 -7.80 27.17
N ALA A 366 -30.25 -8.14 28.01
CA ALA A 366 -31.54 -7.45 28.08
C ALA A 366 -31.39 -5.94 28.37
N GLY A 367 -32.01 -5.13 27.52
CA GLY A 367 -31.98 -3.66 27.58
C GLY A 367 -30.77 -2.99 26.90
N LEU A 368 -29.83 -3.73 26.33
CA LEU A 368 -28.66 -3.15 25.64
C LEU A 368 -28.71 -3.37 24.12
N SER A 369 -29.25 -2.41 23.38
CA SER A 369 -28.95 -2.28 21.95
C SER A 369 -27.62 -1.55 21.75
N LEU A 370 -26.87 -1.88 20.71
CA LEU A 370 -25.66 -1.13 20.31
C LEU A 370 -25.35 -1.30 18.82
N HIS A 371 -24.44 -0.50 18.30
CA HIS A 371 -23.83 -0.70 16.99
C HIS A 371 -22.32 -0.95 17.17
N PHE A 372 -21.83 -2.12 16.76
CA PHE A 372 -20.41 -2.48 16.91
C PHE A 372 -19.68 -2.63 15.58
N ARG A 373 -18.39 -2.29 15.57
CA ARG A 373 -17.47 -2.56 14.47
C ARG A 373 -16.11 -3.04 14.98
N LEU A 374 -15.25 -3.45 14.06
CA LEU A 374 -13.85 -3.76 14.34
C LEU A 374 -12.92 -2.69 13.76
N SER A 375 -11.78 -2.51 14.42
CA SER A 375 -10.71 -1.56 14.11
C SER A 375 -9.35 -2.12 14.56
N HIS A 376 -8.25 -1.47 14.17
CA HIS A 376 -6.90 -1.77 14.64
C HIS A 376 -6.42 -0.73 15.68
N VAL A 377 -5.33 -0.99 16.39
CA VAL A 377 -4.89 -0.22 17.57
C VAL A 377 -4.58 1.25 17.24
N GLU A 378 -3.83 1.51 16.18
CA GLU A 378 -3.50 2.87 15.72
C GLU A 378 -4.77 3.72 15.48
N ALA A 379 -5.68 3.32 14.58
CA ALA A 379 -6.94 4.04 14.31
C ALA A 379 -7.84 4.21 15.54
N ALA A 380 -7.91 3.21 16.43
CA ALA A 380 -8.69 3.29 17.66
C ALA A 380 -8.14 4.35 18.64
N THR A 381 -6.82 4.55 18.66
CA THR A 381 -6.12 5.44 19.61
C THR A 381 -5.75 6.82 19.01
N ARG A 382 -5.82 6.99 17.69
CA ARG A 382 -5.45 8.21 16.93
C ARG A 382 -6.09 9.52 17.42
N ALA A 383 -7.23 9.46 18.09
CA ALA A 383 -7.93 10.63 18.67
C ALA A 383 -7.68 10.85 20.17
N PHE A 384 -6.75 10.13 20.79
CA PHE A 384 -6.41 10.30 22.21
C PHE A 384 -5.43 11.47 22.40
N PRO A 385 -5.52 12.23 23.52
CA PRO A 385 -4.62 13.35 23.80
C PRO A 385 -3.20 12.91 24.20
N ARG A 386 -2.98 11.59 24.37
CA ARG A 386 -1.67 10.94 24.49
C ARG A 386 -1.68 9.63 23.72
N PRO A 387 -0.57 9.24 23.07
CA PRO A 387 -0.46 7.90 22.48
C PRO A 387 -0.57 6.83 23.58
N CYS A 388 -1.16 5.69 23.25
CA CYS A 388 -1.15 4.53 24.14
C CYS A 388 0.22 3.84 24.12
N SER A 389 0.59 3.22 25.24
CA SER A 389 1.86 2.53 25.42
C SER A 389 1.96 1.31 24.51
N THR A 390 3.09 1.15 23.83
CA THR A 390 3.41 0.03 22.91
C THR A 390 3.57 -1.33 23.60
N CYS A 391 3.04 -1.52 24.82
CA CYS A 391 3.17 -2.75 25.59
C CYS A 391 2.45 -3.96 24.95
N LEU A 392 1.50 -3.72 24.04
CA LEU A 392 0.89 -4.73 23.18
C LEU A 392 1.74 -5.04 21.92
N GLU A 393 2.82 -4.28 21.66
CA GLU A 393 3.62 -4.37 20.44
C GLU A 393 5.08 -4.79 20.73
N THR A 394 5.54 -4.71 21.99
CA THR A 394 6.96 -4.87 22.36
C THR A 394 7.23 -5.90 23.46
N GLY A 395 6.25 -6.73 23.84
CA GLY A 395 6.41 -7.79 24.86
C GLY A 395 6.34 -9.19 24.26
N GLU A 396 7.19 -10.12 24.74
CA GLU A 396 7.10 -11.54 24.33
C GLU A 396 5.85 -12.25 24.89
N GLU A 397 5.21 -11.67 25.91
CA GLU A 397 4.07 -12.27 26.63
C GLU A 397 2.69 -11.72 26.20
N LEU A 398 2.62 -10.53 25.58
CA LEU A 398 1.36 -9.88 25.18
C LEU A 398 1.47 -9.29 23.77
N ARG A 399 0.50 -9.67 22.92
CA ARG A 399 0.33 -9.22 21.53
C ARG A 399 -1.18 -9.04 21.26
N PRO A 400 -1.60 -8.24 20.27
CA PRO A 400 -3.02 -8.04 20.01
C PRO A 400 -3.65 -9.31 19.45
N TYR A 401 -4.86 -9.66 19.87
CA TYR A 401 -5.61 -10.77 19.29
C TYR A 401 -6.25 -10.33 17.97
N GLU A 402 -5.51 -10.53 16.88
CA GLU A 402 -5.99 -10.24 15.53
C GLU A 402 -7.12 -11.20 15.10
N LEU A 403 -8.37 -10.74 15.29
CA LEU A 403 -9.58 -11.36 14.73
C LEU A 403 -9.43 -11.56 13.21
N MET A 404 -8.76 -10.61 12.57
CA MET A 404 -8.29 -10.71 11.20
C MET A 404 -6.89 -10.08 11.06
N PRO A 405 -5.89 -10.80 10.53
CA PRO A 405 -4.50 -10.34 10.52
C PRO A 405 -4.22 -9.22 9.53
N GLY A 406 -3.16 -8.45 9.83
CA GLY A 406 -2.69 -7.32 9.03
C GLY A 406 -2.05 -7.66 7.68
N GLN A 407 -1.58 -6.61 7.00
CA GLN A 407 -0.83 -6.71 5.74
C GLN A 407 0.27 -5.63 5.68
N GLY A 408 1.53 -6.05 5.78
CA GLY A 408 2.69 -5.18 5.64
C GLY A 408 2.79 -4.18 6.78
N GLN A 409 2.65 -2.88 6.47
CA GLN A 409 2.62 -1.83 7.49
C GLN A 409 1.25 -1.65 8.17
N VAL A 410 0.20 -2.33 7.69
CA VAL A 410 -1.17 -2.23 8.22
C VAL A 410 -1.42 -3.28 9.30
N GLN A 411 -1.73 -2.83 10.52
CA GLN A 411 -2.11 -3.68 11.66
C GLN A 411 -3.43 -4.44 11.43
N GLY A 412 -3.56 -5.64 11.99
CA GLY A 412 -4.81 -6.40 11.97
C GLY A 412 -5.90 -5.85 12.90
N LEU A 413 -7.10 -6.41 12.74
CA LEU A 413 -8.28 -6.01 13.50
C LEU A 413 -8.30 -6.69 14.87
N SER A 414 -8.04 -5.91 15.92
CA SER A 414 -7.99 -6.36 17.32
C SER A 414 -8.83 -5.51 18.29
N VAL A 415 -9.50 -4.46 17.80
CA VAL A 415 -10.21 -3.49 18.65
C VAL A 415 -11.68 -3.36 18.26
N LEU A 416 -12.57 -3.69 19.20
CA LEU A 416 -14.01 -3.48 19.08
C LEU A 416 -14.32 -2.01 19.40
N GLU A 417 -15.08 -1.34 18.54
CA GLU A 417 -15.71 -0.05 18.85
C GLU A 417 -17.22 -0.20 18.95
N PHE A 418 -17.80 0.26 20.07
CA PHE A 418 -19.24 0.33 20.29
C PHE A 418 -19.75 1.77 20.20
N SER A 419 -20.92 1.91 19.57
CA SER A 419 -21.65 3.14 19.31
C SER A 419 -23.15 2.94 19.61
N ASP A 420 -23.92 4.04 19.64
CA ASP A 420 -25.37 4.05 19.88
C ASP A 420 -25.86 3.36 21.17
N LEU A 421 -24.99 3.34 22.20
CA LEU A 421 -25.28 2.79 23.52
C LEU A 421 -26.40 3.57 24.25
N PRO A 422 -27.47 2.92 24.74
CA PRO A 422 -28.59 3.59 25.40
C PRO A 422 -28.19 4.13 26.78
N LYS A 423 -28.71 5.31 27.13
CA LYS A 423 -28.51 5.93 28.45
C LYS A 423 -29.13 5.08 29.56
N GLY A 424 -28.30 4.32 30.26
CA GLY A 424 -28.71 3.42 31.35
C GLY A 424 -28.70 1.93 31.01
N GLY A 425 -28.33 1.54 29.78
CA GLY A 425 -27.94 0.16 29.50
C GLY A 425 -26.58 -0.12 30.14
N THR A 426 -26.54 -1.00 31.14
CA THR A 426 -25.29 -1.41 31.81
C THR A 426 -24.92 -2.82 31.40
N VAL A 427 -23.62 -3.02 31.17
CA VAL A 427 -22.98 -4.33 31.19
C VAL A 427 -22.48 -4.56 32.60
N ASP A 428 -22.88 -5.67 33.20
CA ASP A 428 -22.56 -6.05 34.58
C ASP A 428 -22.54 -7.58 34.72
N ALA A 429 -22.28 -8.10 35.94
CA ALA A 429 -22.16 -9.54 36.16
C ALA A 429 -23.47 -10.32 35.93
N ASP A 430 -24.63 -9.69 36.12
CA ASP A 430 -25.94 -10.31 35.84
C ASP A 430 -26.35 -10.16 34.36
N ARG A 431 -25.71 -9.21 33.64
CA ARG A 431 -25.97 -8.86 32.24
C ARG A 431 -24.64 -8.64 31.47
N PRO A 432 -23.87 -9.71 31.23
CA PRO A 432 -22.61 -9.60 30.49
C PRO A 432 -22.83 -9.31 29.00
N LEU A 433 -21.83 -8.71 28.36
CA LEU A 433 -21.72 -8.66 26.90
C LEU A 433 -20.87 -9.86 26.46
N ILE A 434 -21.45 -10.77 25.68
CA ILE A 434 -20.85 -12.09 25.42
C ILE A 434 -20.21 -12.12 24.03
N LEU A 435 -18.92 -12.41 23.99
CA LEU A 435 -18.12 -12.55 22.78
C LEU A 435 -17.80 -14.04 22.52
N SER A 436 -17.96 -14.48 21.28
CA SER A 436 -17.63 -15.84 20.81
C SER A 436 -16.72 -15.73 19.59
N PHE A 437 -15.72 -16.60 19.47
CA PHE A 437 -14.70 -16.53 18.43
C PHE A 437 -14.72 -17.79 17.55
N ASP A 438 -14.54 -17.64 16.24
CA ASP A 438 -14.38 -18.75 15.27
C ASP A 438 -13.01 -19.45 15.37
N ARG A 439 -12.17 -19.04 16.33
CA ARG A 439 -10.78 -19.52 16.53
C ARG A 439 -10.50 -19.76 18.01
N GLU A 440 -9.44 -20.52 18.27
CA GLU A 440 -8.85 -20.66 19.60
C GLU A 440 -8.56 -19.29 20.20
N SER A 441 -9.12 -19.05 21.39
CA SER A 441 -9.20 -17.73 22.04
C SER A 441 -8.97 -17.81 23.55
N ASP A 442 -8.69 -19.00 24.09
CA ASP A 442 -8.29 -19.21 25.48
C ASP A 442 -7.03 -18.36 25.77
N GLY A 443 -7.17 -17.38 26.67
CA GLY A 443 -6.11 -16.43 27.02
C GLY A 443 -6.22 -15.04 26.38
N VAL A 444 -7.28 -14.72 25.62
CA VAL A 444 -7.57 -13.33 25.21
C VAL A 444 -7.92 -12.48 26.45
N LEU A 445 -7.26 -11.31 26.57
CA LEU A 445 -7.37 -10.43 27.73
C LEU A 445 -7.98 -9.07 27.32
N PRO A 446 -9.30 -8.85 27.50
CA PRO A 446 -9.95 -7.63 27.06
C PRO A 446 -9.46 -6.42 27.86
N CYS A 447 -8.91 -5.43 27.17
CA CYS A 447 -8.28 -4.25 27.73
C CYS A 447 -8.95 -2.95 27.26
N HIS A 448 -8.69 -1.86 27.98
CA HIS A 448 -8.93 -0.49 27.53
C HIS A 448 -7.69 0.36 27.78
N CYS A 449 -7.40 1.31 26.88
CA CYS A 449 -6.38 2.34 27.14
C CYS A 449 -7.03 3.57 27.79
N ASP A 450 -6.49 4.01 28.92
CA ASP A 450 -6.86 5.28 29.56
C ASP A 450 -6.31 6.46 28.72
N PRO A 451 -7.17 7.29 28.10
CA PRO A 451 -6.73 8.35 27.19
C PRO A 451 -5.90 9.45 27.89
N ASN A 452 -5.94 9.54 29.23
CA ASN A 452 -5.21 10.55 29.99
C ASN A 452 -3.81 10.09 30.37
N SER A 453 -3.60 8.79 30.60
CA SER A 453 -2.28 8.23 30.93
C SER A 453 -1.59 7.56 29.75
N GLY A 454 -2.33 7.18 28.71
CA GLY A 454 -1.84 6.34 27.62
C GLY A 454 -1.53 4.90 28.06
N LEU A 455 -2.16 4.40 29.13
CA LEU A 455 -1.86 3.06 29.67
C LEU A 455 -3.03 2.10 29.47
N PHE A 456 -2.73 0.89 29.02
CA PHE A 456 -3.69 -0.21 28.97
C PHE A 456 -4.00 -0.75 30.37
N ARG A 457 -5.25 -1.14 30.57
CA ARG A 457 -5.77 -1.78 31.77
C ARG A 457 -6.80 -2.85 31.37
N GLU A 458 -6.70 -4.00 32.01
CA GLU A 458 -7.68 -5.09 31.90
C GLU A 458 -9.11 -4.60 32.26
N LEU A 459 -10.12 -5.16 31.60
CA LEU A 459 -11.53 -5.01 31.92
C LEU A 459 -12.00 -6.24 32.71
N LYS A 460 -12.93 -6.04 33.67
CA LYS A 460 -13.60 -7.18 34.32
C LYS A 460 -14.25 -8.07 33.27
N HIS A 461 -13.83 -9.32 33.23
CA HIS A 461 -14.34 -10.33 32.31
C HIS A 461 -14.43 -11.70 33.02
N ALA A 462 -15.12 -12.64 32.38
CA ALA A 462 -15.16 -14.05 32.76
C ALA A 462 -15.12 -14.93 31.51
N TRP A 463 -14.72 -16.19 31.68
CA TRP A 463 -14.71 -17.20 30.62
C TRP A 463 -15.74 -18.28 30.92
N GLU A 464 -16.74 -18.42 30.05
CA GLU A 464 -17.84 -19.37 30.22
C GLU A 464 -18.07 -20.16 28.93
N ASN A 465 -17.92 -21.49 28.99
CA ASN A 465 -18.16 -22.39 27.85
C ASN A 465 -17.42 -22.00 26.55
N GLY A 466 -16.18 -21.48 26.67
CA GLY A 466 -15.39 -21.01 25.53
C GLY A 466 -15.81 -19.64 24.98
N LYS A 467 -16.60 -18.86 25.74
CA LYS A 467 -16.98 -17.49 25.42
C LYS A 467 -16.41 -16.51 26.43
N LEU A 468 -16.07 -15.31 25.95
CA LEU A 468 -15.56 -14.21 26.75
C LEU A 468 -16.73 -13.29 27.14
N CYS A 469 -17.11 -13.32 28.42
CA CYS A 469 -18.15 -12.48 29.00
C CYS A 469 -17.52 -11.20 29.55
N LEU A 470 -17.71 -10.05 28.89
CA LEU A 470 -17.32 -8.75 29.46
C LEU A 470 -18.34 -8.36 30.54
N LEU A 471 -17.85 -8.02 31.73
CA LEU A 471 -18.66 -7.68 32.91
C LEU A 471 -18.66 -6.17 33.21
N GLU A 472 -17.99 -5.37 32.39
CA GLU A 472 -18.09 -3.92 32.36
C GLU A 472 -17.71 -3.37 30.97
N LEU A 473 -18.01 -2.09 30.73
CA LEU A 473 -17.55 -1.35 29.55
C LEU A 473 -16.72 -0.12 29.97
N PRO A 474 -15.62 0.18 29.26
CA PRO A 474 -14.83 1.38 29.55
C PRO A 474 -15.58 2.67 29.16
N PRO A 475 -15.15 3.85 29.68
CA PRO A 475 -15.69 5.13 29.27
C PRO A 475 -15.59 5.36 27.75
N ALA A 476 -16.61 5.99 27.16
CA ALA A 476 -16.59 6.36 25.75
C ALA A 476 -15.53 7.45 25.48
N THR A 477 -14.78 7.30 24.39
CA THR A 477 -13.70 8.19 23.96
C THR A 477 -13.97 8.73 22.55
N PRO A 478 -13.43 9.88 22.13
CA PRO A 478 -13.57 10.35 20.76
C PRO A 478 -13.10 9.30 19.74
N SER A 479 -13.88 9.04 18.69
CA SER A 479 -13.47 8.11 17.64
C SER A 479 -12.35 8.72 16.77
N GLY A 480 -11.46 7.88 16.23
CA GLY A 480 -10.46 8.28 15.24
C GLY A 480 -11.05 8.65 13.86
N VAL A 481 -12.37 8.52 13.70
CA VAL A 481 -13.10 8.71 12.44
C VAL A 481 -13.99 9.96 12.52
N PRO A 482 -13.80 10.96 11.63
CA PRO A 482 -14.64 12.15 11.59
C PRO A 482 -16.14 11.84 11.49
N GLY A 483 -16.96 12.56 12.27
CA GLY A 483 -18.41 12.45 12.26
C GLY A 483 -19.02 11.35 13.15
N MET A 484 -18.21 10.43 13.71
CA MET A 484 -18.74 9.28 14.48
C MET A 484 -18.85 9.50 15.99
N GLY A 485 -18.49 10.70 16.48
CA GLY A 485 -18.66 11.07 17.90
C GLY A 485 -17.76 10.28 18.86
N ASN A 486 -18.33 9.87 19.99
CA ASN A 486 -17.61 9.09 21.01
C ASN A 486 -17.99 7.61 20.93
N THR A 487 -16.98 6.74 20.91
CA THR A 487 -17.12 5.28 20.91
C THR A 487 -16.49 4.67 22.17
N VAL A 488 -17.10 3.60 22.69
CA VAL A 488 -16.49 2.74 23.71
C VAL A 488 -15.56 1.78 22.99
N LYS A 489 -14.33 1.56 23.51
CA LYS A 489 -13.29 0.80 22.81
C LYS A 489 -12.73 -0.32 23.68
N VAL A 490 -12.76 -1.54 23.16
CA VAL A 490 -12.21 -2.74 23.82
C VAL A 490 -11.15 -3.36 22.92
N PHE A 491 -9.95 -3.48 23.44
CA PHE A 491 -8.77 -4.04 22.76
C PHE A 491 -8.64 -5.50 23.19
N LEU A 492 -8.33 -6.41 22.27
CA LEU A 492 -8.11 -7.85 22.52
C LEU A 492 -6.65 -8.26 22.32
#